data_AF-A0A3N5NV70-F1
#
_entry.id   AF-A0A3N5NV70-F1
#
_cell.length_a   1.000
_cell.length_b   1.000
_cell.length_c   1.000
_cell.angle_alpha   90.00
_cell.angle_beta   90.00
_cell.angle_gamma   90.00
#
_symmetry.space_group_name_H-M   'P 1'
#
loop_
_entity.id
_entity.type
_entity.pdbx_description
1 polymer ?
#
loop_
_entity_poly.entity_id
_entity_poly.type
_entity_poly.pdbx_seq_one_letter_code
_entity_poly.pdbx_strand_id
1 'polypeptide(L)'
;MKSINKQSWLEERKDLFVKNILRDFIYSYSFFLKIKKKYRDKGITYEGLDNWVGTRTDRGTLWVLKDNCHRLWKDIDPDIQPEPFFFDWMVGAIFHEAMKLKENAYMVDRYHPAYQVASTTATSYVWQENCQYFFKETLEDIQRGIKRLENLFVCAAEHLKSLLLAERDNSLLVRFMLEHKSDINKLWQKSGGLNQTLDAIFPSGLDEAYCMAGENYLEGSWYTEARMAFVEALKINPDCKEAKSGLQILEKRLKELAHMLEREYTLVNSNQVQRRSLSDSKTFAIPEAINSSVDKTDKT
;
A
#
# COMPACT_ATOMS: atom_id res chain seq x y z
N MET A 1 8.54 -18.49 -26.86
CA MET A 1 8.80 -17.03 -26.95
C MET A 1 7.94 -16.15 -26.02
N LYS A 2 6.69 -16.50 -25.66
CA LYS A 2 5.89 -15.71 -24.69
C LYS A 2 6.30 -15.87 -23.20
N SER A 3 6.97 -16.95 -22.79
CA SER A 3 7.35 -17.19 -21.39
C SER A 3 8.58 -16.38 -20.94
N ILE A 4 9.59 -16.25 -21.81
CA ILE A 4 10.88 -15.58 -21.48
C ILE A 4 10.67 -14.09 -21.12
N ASN A 5 9.83 -13.38 -21.89
CA ASN A 5 9.54 -11.97 -21.64
C ASN A 5 8.74 -11.75 -20.33
N LYS A 6 7.83 -12.68 -20.00
CA LYS A 6 7.05 -12.61 -18.77
C LYS A 6 7.89 -12.86 -17.50
N GLN A 7 8.89 -13.73 -17.60
CA GLN A 7 9.77 -14.06 -16.49
C GLN A 7 10.78 -12.95 -16.21
N SER A 8 11.40 -12.38 -17.25
CA SER A 8 12.26 -11.18 -17.16
C SER A 8 11.53 -10.00 -16.51
N TRP A 9 10.28 -9.75 -16.88
CA TRP A 9 9.47 -8.67 -16.31
C TRP A 9 9.17 -8.86 -14.81
N LEU A 10 8.98 -10.12 -14.38
CA LEU A 10 8.72 -10.44 -12.98
C LEU A 10 9.98 -10.29 -12.14
N GLU A 11 11.13 -10.71 -12.67
CA GLU A 11 12.42 -10.58 -12.01
C GLU A 11 12.78 -9.10 -11.80
N GLU A 12 12.63 -8.25 -12.81
CA GLU A 12 12.86 -6.80 -12.71
C GLU A 12 11.98 -6.08 -11.68
N ARG A 13 10.83 -6.66 -11.32
CA ARG A 13 9.82 -6.04 -10.43
C ARG A 13 9.60 -6.83 -9.15
N LYS A 14 10.39 -7.86 -8.91
CA LYS A 14 10.25 -8.77 -7.77
C LYS A 14 10.23 -7.97 -6.47
N ASP A 15 11.15 -7.03 -6.31
CA ASP A 15 11.29 -6.22 -5.10
C ASP A 15 10.00 -5.47 -4.74
N LEU A 16 9.41 -4.84 -5.76
CA LEU A 16 8.14 -4.13 -5.62
C LEU A 16 7.00 -5.08 -5.25
N PHE A 17 6.96 -6.26 -5.84
CA PHE A 17 5.94 -7.27 -5.53
C PHE A 17 6.07 -7.81 -4.11
N VAL A 18 7.28 -8.18 -3.67
CA VAL A 18 7.55 -8.66 -2.31
C VAL A 18 7.14 -7.62 -1.28
N LYS A 19 7.53 -6.35 -1.47
CA LYS A 19 7.09 -5.25 -0.60
C LYS A 19 5.57 -5.07 -0.60
N ASN A 20 4.93 -5.15 -1.77
CA ASN A 20 3.45 -5.07 -1.86
C ASN A 20 2.76 -6.23 -1.15
N ILE A 21 3.33 -7.44 -1.18
CA ILE A 21 2.79 -8.59 -0.46
C ILE A 21 2.80 -8.35 1.04
N LEU A 22 3.91 -7.86 1.61
CA LEU A 22 3.95 -7.49 3.03
C LEU A 22 2.89 -6.43 3.37
N ARG A 23 2.79 -5.37 2.57
CA ARG A 23 1.78 -4.32 2.74
C ARG A 23 0.36 -4.89 2.74
N ASP A 24 0.02 -5.65 1.70
CA ASP A 24 -1.34 -6.16 1.49
C ASP A 24 -1.69 -7.23 2.54
N PHE A 25 -0.70 -7.98 3.02
CA PHE A 25 -0.84 -8.91 4.15
C PHE A 25 -1.14 -8.17 5.46
N ILE A 26 -0.39 -7.12 5.79
CA ILE A 26 -0.64 -6.30 6.99
C ILE A 26 -2.04 -5.69 6.95
N TYR A 27 -2.47 -5.14 5.80
CA TYR A 27 -3.80 -4.56 5.65
C TYR A 27 -4.91 -5.60 5.78
N SER A 28 -4.73 -6.77 5.15
CA SER A 28 -5.69 -7.88 5.24
C SER A 28 -5.81 -8.42 6.67
N TYR A 29 -4.68 -8.60 7.36
CA TYR A 29 -4.66 -9.06 8.75
C TYR A 29 -5.28 -8.02 9.69
N SER A 30 -4.95 -6.74 9.51
CA SER A 30 -5.51 -5.65 10.31
C SER A 30 -7.03 -5.56 10.15
N PHE A 31 -7.54 -5.76 8.94
CA PHE A 31 -8.98 -5.83 8.69
C PHE A 31 -9.63 -7.05 9.37
N PHE A 32 -9.00 -8.23 9.26
CA PHE A 32 -9.45 -9.42 9.98
C PHE A 32 -9.52 -9.20 11.50
N LEU A 33 -8.52 -8.55 12.11
CA LEU A 33 -8.54 -8.23 13.54
C LEU A 33 -9.73 -7.32 13.91
N LYS A 34 -10.11 -6.38 13.04
CA LYS A 34 -11.31 -5.55 13.22
C LYS A 34 -12.58 -6.39 13.16
N ILE A 35 -12.71 -7.31 12.20
CA ILE A 35 -13.85 -8.24 12.11
C ILE A 35 -13.92 -9.10 13.36
N LYS A 36 -12.82 -9.73 13.76
CA LYS A 36 -12.77 -10.61 14.93
C LYS A 36 -13.20 -9.87 16.20
N LYS A 37 -12.76 -8.62 16.36
CA LYS A 37 -13.19 -7.75 17.46
C LYS A 37 -14.69 -7.44 17.38
N LYS A 38 -15.19 -6.97 16.23
CA LYS A 38 -16.62 -6.70 16.02
C LYS A 38 -17.47 -7.94 16.31
N TYR A 39 -17.07 -9.11 15.81
CA TYR A 39 -17.74 -10.38 16.02
C TYR A 39 -17.89 -10.72 17.50
N ARG A 40 -16.81 -10.59 18.29
CA ARG A 40 -16.85 -10.85 19.73
C ARG A 40 -17.77 -9.86 20.46
N ASP A 41 -17.77 -8.61 20.04
CA ASP A 41 -18.45 -7.53 20.77
C ASP A 41 -19.95 -7.41 20.39
N LYS A 42 -20.32 -7.69 19.13
CA LYS A 42 -21.67 -7.43 18.57
C LYS A 42 -22.20 -8.51 17.61
N GLY A 43 -21.45 -9.56 17.32
CA GLY A 43 -21.76 -10.50 16.23
C GLY A 43 -21.22 -10.06 14.87
N ILE A 44 -21.42 -10.89 13.84
CA ILE A 44 -20.92 -10.62 12.48
C ILE A 44 -21.88 -9.70 11.72
N THR A 45 -21.32 -8.83 10.88
CA THR A 45 -22.08 -8.05 9.89
C THR A 45 -21.42 -8.21 8.52
N TYR A 46 -22.19 -8.00 7.46
CA TYR A 46 -21.66 -8.05 6.09
C TYR A 46 -20.72 -6.88 5.77
N GLU A 47 -20.87 -5.77 6.51
CA GLU A 47 -20.19 -4.49 6.29
C GLU A 47 -18.67 -4.64 6.05
N GLY A 48 -18.24 -4.28 4.84
CA GLY A 48 -16.83 -4.21 4.43
C GLY A 48 -16.20 -5.54 4.01
N LEU A 49 -16.89 -6.67 4.15
CA LEU A 49 -16.39 -7.98 3.68
C LEU A 49 -16.25 -8.02 2.15
N ASP A 50 -17.07 -7.26 1.42
CA ASP A 50 -16.98 -7.04 -0.01
C ASP A 50 -15.73 -6.24 -0.42
N ASN A 51 -15.35 -5.20 0.32
CA ASN A 51 -14.12 -4.44 0.09
C ASN A 51 -12.87 -5.25 0.43
N TRP A 52 -12.99 -6.19 1.38
CA TRP A 52 -11.88 -7.06 1.77
C TRP A 52 -11.68 -8.22 0.81
N VAL A 53 -12.73 -9.00 0.54
CA VAL A 53 -12.66 -10.19 -0.32
C VAL A 53 -12.85 -9.84 -1.79
N GLY A 54 -13.69 -8.87 -2.10
CA GLY A 54 -14.09 -8.50 -3.46
C GLY A 54 -15.51 -8.95 -3.82
N THR A 55 -15.96 -8.41 -4.95
CA THR A 55 -17.19 -8.76 -5.64
C THR A 55 -16.86 -9.37 -7.01
N ARG A 56 -17.88 -9.63 -7.83
CA ARG A 56 -17.67 -10.11 -9.22
C ARG A 56 -16.93 -9.10 -10.09
N THR A 57 -17.11 -7.80 -9.82
CA THR A 57 -16.62 -6.70 -10.68
C THR A 57 -15.46 -5.94 -10.07
N ASP A 58 -15.25 -6.06 -8.76
CA ASP A 58 -14.20 -5.33 -8.05
C ASP A 58 -13.42 -6.25 -7.11
N ARG A 59 -12.09 -6.14 -7.15
CA ARG A 59 -11.20 -7.00 -6.35
C ARG A 59 -10.91 -6.34 -5.02
N GLY A 60 -11.21 -7.05 -3.95
CA GLY A 60 -10.89 -6.61 -2.60
C GLY A 60 -9.39 -6.71 -2.27
N THR A 61 -8.99 -6.12 -1.16
CA THR A 61 -7.58 -6.11 -0.72
C THR A 61 -6.98 -7.51 -0.53
N LEU A 62 -7.75 -8.46 0.01
CA LEU A 62 -7.32 -9.86 0.16
C LEU A 62 -7.23 -10.59 -1.18
N TRP A 63 -8.09 -10.25 -2.14
CA TRP A 63 -7.98 -10.77 -3.50
C TRP A 63 -6.67 -10.32 -4.13
N VAL A 64 -6.36 -9.02 -4.06
CA VAL A 64 -5.12 -8.47 -4.62
C VAL A 64 -3.89 -9.14 -4.02
N LEU A 65 -3.88 -9.35 -2.69
CA LEU A 65 -2.84 -10.11 -2.01
C LEU A 65 -2.68 -11.52 -2.60
N LYS A 66 -3.78 -12.27 -2.69
CA LYS A 66 -3.80 -13.63 -3.24
C LYS A 66 -3.30 -13.69 -4.68
N ASP A 67 -3.71 -12.73 -5.52
CA ASP A 67 -3.27 -12.70 -6.92
C ASP A 67 -1.78 -12.32 -7.05
N ASN A 68 -1.25 -11.49 -6.15
CA ASN A 68 0.17 -11.13 -6.13
C ASN A 68 1.03 -12.32 -5.67
N CYS A 69 0.62 -13.04 -4.63
CA CYS A 69 1.29 -14.27 -4.19
C CYS A 69 1.32 -15.30 -5.32
N HIS A 70 0.15 -15.56 -5.92
CA HIS A 70 0.03 -16.54 -6.99
C HIS A 70 0.84 -16.12 -8.22
N ARG A 71 0.96 -14.83 -8.51
CA ARG A 71 1.81 -14.36 -9.61
C ARG A 71 3.29 -14.66 -9.40
N LEU A 72 3.78 -14.54 -8.16
CA LEU A 72 5.19 -14.80 -7.84
C LEU A 72 5.50 -16.29 -7.70
N TRP A 73 4.59 -17.07 -7.13
CA TRP A 73 4.94 -18.38 -6.57
C TRP A 73 4.15 -19.56 -7.12
N LYS A 74 3.21 -19.38 -8.06
CA LYS A 74 2.39 -20.49 -8.58
C LYS A 74 3.15 -21.62 -9.28
N ASP A 75 4.30 -21.32 -9.88
CA ASP A 75 5.05 -22.28 -10.71
C ASP A 75 6.33 -22.76 -9.99
N ILE A 76 6.48 -22.51 -8.69
CA ILE A 76 7.65 -22.97 -7.94
C ILE A 76 7.53 -24.47 -7.64
N ASP A 77 8.68 -25.12 -7.60
CA ASP A 77 8.79 -26.50 -7.13
C ASP A 77 8.77 -26.53 -5.60
N PRO A 78 7.76 -27.14 -4.95
CA PRO A 78 7.68 -27.23 -3.49
C PRO A 78 8.85 -28.00 -2.86
N ASP A 79 9.48 -28.91 -3.59
CA ASP A 79 10.62 -29.69 -3.08
C ASP A 79 11.91 -28.83 -3.00
N ILE A 80 11.97 -27.76 -3.81
CA ILE A 80 13.11 -26.84 -3.86
C ILE A 80 12.84 -25.58 -3.02
N GLN A 81 11.61 -25.06 -3.11
CA GLN A 81 11.19 -23.81 -2.48
C GLN A 81 9.89 -24.01 -1.67
N PRO A 82 9.97 -24.70 -0.52
CA PRO A 82 8.79 -25.01 0.29
C PRO A 82 8.16 -23.76 0.91
N GLU A 83 8.98 -22.80 1.37
CA GLU A 83 8.49 -21.60 2.07
C GLU A 83 7.57 -20.72 1.22
N PRO A 84 7.94 -20.33 -0.02
CA PRO A 84 7.02 -19.53 -0.85
C PRO A 84 5.78 -20.31 -1.27
N PHE A 85 5.88 -21.65 -1.39
CA PHE A 85 4.74 -22.52 -1.71
C PHE A 85 3.73 -22.52 -0.57
N PHE A 86 4.18 -22.76 0.66
CA PHE A 86 3.30 -22.75 1.82
C PHE A 86 2.65 -21.39 2.02
N PHE A 87 3.39 -20.30 1.82
CA PHE A 87 2.83 -18.97 1.93
C PHE A 87 1.74 -18.69 0.87
N ASP A 88 1.99 -18.99 -0.42
CA ASP A 88 0.96 -18.83 -1.48
C ASP A 88 -0.28 -19.68 -1.18
N TRP A 89 -0.07 -20.94 -0.80
CA TRP A 89 -1.15 -21.85 -0.44
C TRP A 89 -1.98 -21.34 0.75
N MET A 90 -1.32 -20.86 1.81
CA MET A 90 -2.01 -20.33 2.99
C MET A 90 -2.80 -19.06 2.66
N VAL A 91 -2.24 -18.15 1.86
CA VAL A 91 -2.98 -16.95 1.40
C VAL A 91 -4.20 -17.36 0.56
N GLY A 92 -4.07 -18.38 -0.29
CA GLY A 92 -5.20 -18.98 -1.01
C GLY A 92 -6.27 -19.54 -0.06
N ALA A 93 -5.86 -20.28 0.98
CA ALA A 93 -6.77 -20.81 1.99
C ALA A 93 -7.49 -19.71 2.79
N ILE A 94 -6.77 -18.65 3.17
CA ILE A 94 -7.34 -17.45 3.82
C ILE A 94 -8.41 -16.83 2.93
N PHE A 95 -8.12 -16.65 1.64
CA PHE A 95 -9.07 -16.10 0.68
C PHE A 95 -10.35 -16.93 0.59
N HIS A 96 -10.24 -18.26 0.48
CA HIS A 96 -11.40 -19.14 0.42
C HIS A 96 -12.20 -19.17 1.73
N GLU A 97 -11.54 -19.15 2.89
CA GLU A 97 -12.24 -19.07 4.18
C GLU A 97 -12.95 -17.72 4.34
N ALA A 98 -12.34 -16.62 3.90
CA ALA A 98 -12.94 -15.30 3.91
C ALA A 98 -14.12 -15.19 2.95
N MET A 99 -14.08 -15.84 1.79
CA MET A 99 -15.24 -15.95 0.88
C MET A 99 -16.42 -16.62 1.57
N LYS A 100 -16.20 -17.78 2.20
CA LYS A 100 -17.26 -18.50 2.94
C LYS A 100 -17.81 -17.65 4.08
N LEU A 101 -16.94 -16.97 4.84
CA LEU A 101 -17.34 -16.05 5.89
C LEU A 101 -18.22 -14.91 5.34
N LYS A 102 -17.86 -14.33 4.20
CA LYS A 102 -18.64 -13.27 3.54
C LYS A 102 -20.04 -13.74 3.18
N GLU A 103 -20.17 -14.91 2.55
CA GLU A 103 -21.48 -15.46 2.18
C GLU A 103 -22.33 -15.78 3.41
N ASN A 104 -21.75 -16.40 4.45
CA ASN A 104 -22.48 -16.69 5.69
C ASN A 104 -22.89 -15.42 6.44
N ALA A 105 -22.02 -14.40 6.47
CA ALA A 105 -22.34 -13.10 7.04
C ALA A 105 -23.47 -12.42 6.27
N TYR A 106 -23.47 -12.49 4.93
CA TYR A 106 -24.58 -11.99 4.11
C TYR A 106 -25.90 -12.69 4.46
N MET A 107 -25.88 -14.02 4.59
CA MET A 107 -27.06 -14.80 4.95
C MET A 107 -27.65 -14.36 6.29
N VAL A 108 -26.80 -14.25 7.32
CA VAL A 108 -27.23 -13.85 8.66
C VAL A 108 -27.68 -12.38 8.70
N ASP A 109 -26.92 -11.46 8.11
CA ASP A 109 -27.20 -10.02 8.20
C ASP A 109 -28.47 -9.65 7.40
N ARG A 110 -28.64 -10.23 6.21
CA ARG A 110 -29.73 -9.85 5.30
C ARG A 110 -31.00 -10.67 5.45
N TYR A 111 -30.89 -11.99 5.59
CA TYR A 111 -32.03 -12.90 5.51
C TYR A 111 -32.57 -13.32 6.87
N HIS A 112 -31.73 -13.43 7.90
CA HIS A 112 -32.21 -13.84 9.23
C HIS A 112 -33.29 -12.91 9.80
N PRO A 113 -33.16 -11.56 9.76
CA PRO A 113 -34.23 -10.67 10.24
C PRO A 113 -35.51 -10.78 9.42
N ALA A 114 -35.40 -10.89 8.09
CA ALA A 114 -36.56 -11.03 7.21
C ALA A 114 -37.28 -12.36 7.45
N TYR A 115 -36.51 -13.43 7.69
CA TYR A 115 -37.05 -14.73 8.06
C TYR A 115 -37.83 -14.68 9.38
N GLN A 116 -37.29 -14.04 10.43
CA GLN A 116 -37.98 -13.92 11.72
C GLN A 116 -39.34 -13.22 11.62
N VAL A 117 -39.44 -12.17 10.79
CA VAL A 117 -40.71 -11.48 10.53
C VAL A 117 -41.69 -12.41 9.80
N ALA A 118 -41.23 -13.08 8.75
CA ALA A 118 -42.07 -13.98 7.96
C ALA A 118 -42.51 -15.24 8.72
N SER A 119 -41.67 -15.77 9.62
CA SER A 119 -42.00 -16.94 10.44
C SER A 119 -43.09 -16.64 11.47
N THR A 120 -43.19 -15.39 11.92
CA THR A 120 -44.20 -14.99 12.91
C THR A 120 -45.61 -14.88 12.28
N THR A 121 -45.69 -14.61 10.98
CA THR A 121 -46.97 -14.45 10.25
C THR A 121 -47.44 -15.72 9.55
N ALA A 122 -46.56 -16.69 9.31
CA ALA A 122 -46.88 -17.92 8.60
C ALA A 122 -47.38 -19.04 9.54
N THR A 123 -48.48 -19.69 9.18
CA THR A 123 -49.12 -20.80 9.92
C THR A 123 -48.50 -22.20 9.69
N SER A 124 -47.34 -22.28 9.03
CA SER A 124 -46.69 -23.53 8.63
C SER A 124 -45.59 -23.95 9.60
N TYR A 125 -45.84 -24.96 10.42
CA TYR A 125 -44.96 -25.42 11.52
C TYR A 125 -43.69 -26.16 11.05
N VAL A 126 -43.76 -26.94 9.96
CA VAL A 126 -42.69 -27.91 9.60
C VAL A 126 -41.47 -27.26 8.95
N TRP A 127 -41.63 -26.18 8.17
CA TRP A 127 -40.50 -25.50 7.53
C TRP A 127 -39.75 -24.55 8.47
N GLN A 128 -40.37 -24.13 9.57
CA GLN A 128 -39.79 -23.16 10.50
C GLN A 128 -38.64 -23.75 11.31
N GLU A 129 -38.75 -25.01 11.75
CA GLU A 129 -37.68 -25.69 12.48
C GLU A 129 -36.42 -25.88 11.60
N ASN A 130 -36.60 -26.28 10.34
CA ASN A 130 -35.49 -26.46 9.40
C ASN A 130 -34.72 -25.16 9.13
N CYS A 131 -35.44 -24.05 8.95
CA CYS A 131 -34.81 -22.74 8.72
C CYS A 131 -34.12 -22.19 9.99
N GLN A 132 -34.69 -22.41 11.18
CA GLN A 132 -34.00 -22.05 12.43
C GLN A 132 -32.71 -22.84 12.62
N TYR A 133 -32.74 -24.15 12.34
CA TYR A 133 -31.57 -25.01 12.38
C TYR A 133 -30.49 -24.54 11.39
N PHE A 134 -30.87 -24.20 10.14
CA PHE A 134 -29.95 -23.64 9.14
C PHE A 134 -29.22 -22.38 9.63
N PHE A 135 -29.93 -21.42 10.24
CA PHE A 135 -29.28 -20.20 10.75
C PHE A 135 -28.38 -20.48 11.95
N LYS A 136 -28.75 -21.45 12.81
CA LYS A 136 -27.88 -21.91 13.89
C LYS A 136 -26.58 -22.49 13.33
N GLU A 137 -26.66 -23.41 12.37
CA GLU A 137 -25.47 -23.98 11.71
C GLU A 137 -24.62 -22.91 11.01
N THR A 138 -25.26 -21.92 10.37
CA THR A 138 -24.57 -20.80 9.71
C THR A 138 -23.77 -19.96 10.73
N LEU A 139 -24.33 -19.70 11.91
CA LEU A 139 -23.63 -18.99 12.99
C LEU A 139 -22.46 -19.82 13.55
N GLU A 140 -22.62 -21.13 13.67
CA GLU A 140 -21.54 -22.05 14.05
C GLU A 140 -20.43 -22.10 12.98
N ASP A 141 -20.79 -22.08 11.69
CA ASP A 141 -19.85 -21.97 10.58
C ASP A 141 -19.07 -20.65 10.61
N ILE A 142 -19.73 -19.52 10.92
CA ILE A 142 -19.07 -18.21 11.09
C ILE A 142 -18.04 -18.29 12.22
N GLN A 143 -18.41 -18.87 13.37
CA GLN A 143 -17.50 -19.02 14.50
C GLN A 143 -16.27 -19.85 14.12
N ARG A 144 -16.49 -20.99 13.46
CA ARG A 144 -15.42 -21.85 12.95
C ARG A 144 -14.55 -21.15 11.92
N GLY A 145 -15.15 -20.38 11.01
CA GLY A 145 -14.45 -19.63 9.97
C GLY A 145 -13.56 -18.53 10.53
N ILE A 146 -14.04 -17.77 11.52
CA ILE A 146 -13.21 -16.77 12.22
C ILE A 146 -12.03 -17.43 12.92
N LYS A 147 -12.23 -18.60 13.56
CA LYS A 147 -11.14 -19.31 14.22
C LYS A 147 -10.12 -19.87 13.23
N ARG A 148 -10.58 -20.40 12.09
CA ARG A 148 -9.70 -20.89 11.01
C ARG A 148 -8.89 -19.76 10.41
N LEU A 149 -9.53 -18.62 10.10
CA LEU A 149 -8.84 -17.43 9.61
C LEU A 149 -7.75 -16.97 10.58
N GLU A 150 -8.04 -16.93 11.88
CA GLU A 150 -7.02 -16.59 12.89
C GLU A 150 -5.79 -17.50 12.79
N ASN A 151 -6.00 -18.82 12.79
CA ASN A 151 -4.91 -19.77 12.73
C ASN A 151 -4.12 -19.65 11.42
N LEU A 152 -4.83 -19.53 10.28
CA LEU A 152 -4.20 -19.36 8.97
C LEU A 152 -3.37 -18.08 8.87
N PHE A 153 -3.88 -16.95 9.37
CA PHE A 153 -3.12 -15.70 9.39
C PHE A 153 -1.86 -15.79 10.26
N VAL A 154 -1.95 -16.42 11.43
CA VAL A 154 -0.79 -16.62 12.31
C VAL A 154 0.27 -17.47 11.62
N CYS A 155 -0.11 -18.61 11.02
CA CYS A 155 0.83 -19.46 10.30
C CYS A 155 1.42 -18.75 9.08
N ALA A 156 0.59 -18.08 8.27
CA ALA A 156 1.05 -17.35 7.10
C ALA A 156 2.00 -16.20 7.46
N ALA A 157 1.81 -15.55 8.62
CA ALA A 157 2.72 -14.51 9.10
C ALA A 157 4.13 -15.06 9.37
N GLU A 158 4.27 -16.28 9.88
CA GLU A 158 5.58 -16.89 10.14
C GLU A 158 6.29 -17.31 8.84
N HIS A 159 5.54 -17.86 7.87
CA HIS A 159 6.10 -18.12 6.53
C HIS A 159 6.50 -16.82 5.83
N LEU A 160 5.68 -15.76 5.93
CA LEU A 160 6.04 -14.44 5.43
C LEU A 160 7.33 -13.94 6.07
N LYS A 161 7.47 -14.05 7.40
CA LYS A 161 8.70 -13.66 8.10
C LYS A 161 9.92 -14.36 7.50
N SER A 162 9.84 -15.67 7.30
CA SER A 162 10.92 -16.48 6.71
C SER A 162 11.27 -16.04 5.28
N LEU A 163 10.26 -15.72 4.46
CA LEU A 163 10.46 -15.20 3.11
C LEU A 163 11.21 -13.87 3.11
N LEU A 164 10.87 -12.96 4.02
CA LEU A 164 11.48 -11.64 4.08
C LEU A 164 12.94 -11.68 4.54
N LEU A 165 13.36 -12.72 5.29
CA LEU A 165 14.77 -12.91 5.67
C LEU A 165 15.66 -13.10 4.43
N ALA A 166 15.14 -13.66 3.34
CA ALA A 166 15.87 -13.86 2.10
C ALA A 166 15.94 -12.60 1.22
N GLU A 167 15.27 -11.52 1.60
CA GLU A 167 15.06 -10.32 0.77
C GLU A 167 15.85 -9.12 1.33
N ARG A 168 17.02 -9.37 1.92
CA ARG A 168 17.84 -8.34 2.59
C ARG A 168 18.22 -7.17 1.67
N ASP A 169 18.47 -7.46 0.40
CA ASP A 169 18.95 -6.47 -0.58
C ASP A 169 17.79 -5.66 -1.19
N ASN A 170 16.54 -5.99 -0.84
CA ASN A 170 15.34 -5.28 -1.29
C ASN A 170 15.15 -3.99 -0.48
N SER A 171 15.79 -2.91 -0.92
CA SER A 171 15.75 -1.61 -0.25
C SER A 171 14.33 -1.04 -0.10
N LEU A 172 13.42 -1.33 -1.04
CA LEU A 172 12.01 -0.94 -0.95
C LEU A 172 11.29 -1.64 0.22
N LEU A 173 11.56 -2.94 0.40
CA LEU A 173 11.02 -3.71 1.51
C LEU A 173 11.56 -3.20 2.84
N VAL A 174 12.88 -3.00 2.95
CA VAL A 174 13.54 -2.54 4.18
C VAL A 174 13.00 -1.18 4.59
N ARG A 175 12.94 -0.23 3.64
CA ARG A 175 12.30 1.07 3.83
C ARG A 175 10.87 0.93 4.34
N PHE A 176 10.05 0.12 3.65
CA PHE A 176 8.66 -0.10 4.03
C PHE A 176 8.52 -0.68 5.45
N MET A 177 9.39 -1.63 5.83
CA MET A 177 9.41 -2.20 7.17
C MET A 177 9.71 -1.15 8.24
N LEU A 178 10.66 -0.25 7.98
CA LEU A 178 11.00 0.85 8.88
C LEU A 178 9.91 1.93 8.98
N GLU A 179 9.15 2.17 7.91
CA GLU A 179 7.99 3.10 7.93
C GLU A 179 6.81 2.51 8.72
N HIS A 180 6.62 1.19 8.68
CA HIS A 180 5.44 0.50 9.22
C HIS A 180 5.71 -0.32 10.50
N LYS A 181 6.71 0.07 11.31
CA LYS A 181 7.13 -0.70 12.50
C LYS A 181 6.00 -1.09 13.43
N SER A 182 5.09 -0.15 13.71
CA SER A 182 3.98 -0.38 14.65
C SER A 182 3.05 -1.50 14.19
N ASP A 183 2.73 -1.54 12.90
CA ASP A 183 1.81 -2.55 12.36
C ASP A 183 2.50 -3.92 12.24
N ILE A 184 3.77 -3.94 11.86
CA ILE A 184 4.57 -5.17 11.81
C ILE A 184 4.80 -5.73 13.21
N ASN A 185 5.02 -4.88 14.21
CA ASN A 185 5.13 -5.31 15.61
C ASN A 185 3.83 -5.95 16.11
N LYS A 186 2.65 -5.47 15.68
CA LYS A 186 1.38 -6.13 16.00
C LYS A 186 1.27 -7.49 15.28
N LEU A 187 1.75 -7.56 14.05
CA LEU A 187 1.71 -8.80 13.27
C LEU A 187 2.52 -9.92 13.94
N TRP A 188 3.77 -9.63 14.32
CA TRP A 188 4.68 -10.59 14.98
C TRP A 188 4.82 -10.38 16.47
N GLN A 189 3.77 -9.89 17.15
CA GLN A 189 3.85 -9.56 18.58
C GLN A 189 4.31 -10.74 19.44
N LYS A 190 3.91 -11.97 19.08
CA LYS A 190 4.28 -13.20 19.79
C LYS A 190 5.65 -13.75 19.38
N SER A 191 6.24 -13.23 18.32
CA SER A 191 7.44 -13.75 17.64
C SER A 191 8.51 -12.65 17.56
N GLY A 192 8.69 -11.87 18.64
CA GLY A 192 9.75 -10.87 18.78
C GLY A 192 9.54 -9.54 18.04
N GLY A 193 8.46 -9.40 17.27
CA GLY A 193 8.17 -8.18 16.50
C GLY A 193 9.12 -7.96 15.32
N LEU A 194 9.11 -6.73 14.79
CA LEU A 194 9.95 -6.31 13.67
C LEU A 194 11.43 -6.35 14.01
N ASN A 195 11.82 -5.97 15.24
CA ASN A 195 13.23 -5.87 15.62
C ASN A 195 13.93 -7.23 15.48
N GLN A 196 13.31 -8.32 15.96
CA GLN A 196 13.90 -9.65 15.81
C GLN A 196 14.10 -10.03 14.34
N THR A 197 13.16 -9.66 13.45
CA THR A 197 13.31 -9.89 12.01
C THR A 197 14.45 -9.05 11.43
N LEU A 198 14.54 -7.76 11.78
CA LEU A 198 15.61 -6.89 11.29
C LEU A 198 16.99 -7.30 11.81
N ASP A 199 17.10 -7.75 13.07
CA ASP A 199 18.36 -8.25 13.63
C ASP A 199 18.86 -9.50 12.88
N ALA A 200 17.93 -10.32 12.38
CA ALA A 200 18.27 -11.48 11.55
C ALA A 200 18.66 -11.10 10.12
N ILE A 201 18.06 -10.05 9.55
CA ILE A 201 18.40 -9.53 8.21
C ILE A 201 19.76 -8.78 8.24
N PHE A 202 20.01 -8.02 9.32
CA PHE A 202 21.15 -7.12 9.49
C PHE A 202 21.95 -7.46 10.76
N PRO A 203 22.68 -8.58 10.78
CA PRO A 203 23.39 -9.05 11.97
C PRO A 203 24.52 -8.12 12.44
N SER A 204 25.03 -7.27 11.55
CA SER A 204 26.08 -6.29 11.85
C SER A 204 25.54 -5.06 12.60
N GLY A 205 24.23 -4.80 12.52
CA GLY A 205 23.60 -3.65 13.15
C GLY A 205 22.47 -3.06 12.31
N LEU A 206 21.47 -2.49 13.00
CA LEU A 206 20.33 -1.84 12.36
C LEU A 206 20.68 -0.54 11.63
N ASP A 207 21.86 0.03 11.87
CA ASP A 207 22.39 1.17 11.12
C ASP A 207 22.49 0.87 9.62
N GLU A 208 22.81 -0.36 9.24
CA GLU A 208 22.84 -0.81 7.83
C GLU A 208 21.44 -0.71 7.19
N ALA A 209 20.39 -1.15 7.88
CA ALA A 209 19.02 -1.05 7.40
C ALA A 209 18.59 0.40 7.15
N TYR A 210 18.98 1.30 8.06
CA TYR A 210 18.70 2.72 7.93
C TYR A 210 19.53 3.40 6.83
N CYS A 211 20.78 2.99 6.62
CA CYS A 211 21.57 3.46 5.48
C CYS A 211 20.91 3.06 4.16
N MET A 212 20.51 1.80 4.03
CA MET A 212 19.81 1.30 2.85
C MET A 212 18.51 2.06 2.57
N ALA A 213 17.71 2.33 3.60
CA ALA A 213 16.52 3.16 3.46
C ALA A 213 16.87 4.61 3.07
N GLY A 214 17.90 5.19 3.68
CA GLY A 214 18.38 6.55 3.38
C GLY A 214 18.81 6.72 1.93
N GLU A 215 19.55 5.76 1.40
CA GLU A 215 19.95 5.70 -0.01
C GLU A 215 18.74 5.59 -0.93
N ASN A 216 17.81 4.68 -0.64
CA ASN A 216 16.58 4.52 -1.42
C ASN A 216 15.74 5.81 -1.46
N TYR A 217 15.59 6.52 -0.33
CA TYR A 217 14.92 7.82 -0.31
C TYR A 217 15.68 8.88 -1.12
N LEU A 218 17.01 8.90 -1.00
CA LEU A 218 17.87 9.86 -1.69
C LEU A 218 17.79 9.71 -3.21
N GLU A 219 17.78 8.47 -3.71
CA GLU A 219 17.54 8.15 -5.13
C GLU A 219 16.17 8.63 -5.60
N GLY A 220 15.14 8.45 -4.78
CA GLY A 220 13.80 8.95 -5.05
C GLY A 220 13.60 10.46 -4.87
N SER A 221 14.63 11.21 -4.49
CA SER A 221 14.56 12.65 -4.14
C SER A 221 13.69 12.99 -2.92
N TRP A 222 13.46 12.03 -2.03
CA TRP A 222 12.76 12.19 -0.74
C TRP A 222 13.76 12.67 0.32
N TYR A 223 14.24 13.91 0.17
CA TYR A 223 15.40 14.40 0.94
C TYR A 223 15.15 14.53 2.45
N THR A 224 13.91 14.76 2.88
CA THR A 224 13.60 14.86 4.32
C THR A 224 13.73 13.49 4.98
N GLU A 225 13.15 12.48 4.35
CA GLU A 225 13.14 11.09 4.76
C GLU A 225 14.53 10.47 4.69
N ALA A 226 15.28 10.74 3.62
CA ALA A 226 16.67 10.32 3.50
C ALA A 226 17.52 10.81 4.67
N ARG A 227 17.37 12.10 5.04
CA ARG A 227 18.09 12.69 6.17
C ARG A 227 17.72 12.03 7.49
N MET A 228 16.42 11.82 7.73
CA MET A 228 15.95 11.16 8.95
C MET A 228 16.53 9.74 9.06
N ALA A 229 16.53 8.98 7.96
CA ALA A 229 17.08 7.62 7.95
C ALA A 229 18.58 7.60 8.27
N PHE A 230 19.40 8.43 7.60
CA PHE A 230 20.84 8.50 7.92
C PHE A 230 21.12 8.98 9.34
N VAL A 231 20.31 9.91 9.88
CA VAL A 231 20.43 10.33 11.28
C VAL A 231 20.10 9.18 12.24
N GLU A 232 19.07 8.37 11.96
CA GLU A 232 18.79 7.17 12.76
C GLU A 232 19.93 6.16 12.72
N ALA A 233 20.57 5.96 11.55
CA ALA A 233 21.78 5.13 11.45
C ALA A 233 22.90 5.64 12.36
N LEU A 234 23.15 6.97 12.37
CA LEU A 234 24.18 7.58 13.23
C LEU A 234 23.86 7.56 14.72
N LYS A 235 22.57 7.49 15.10
CA LYS A 235 22.19 7.29 16.50
C LYS A 235 22.57 5.89 17.00
N ILE A 236 22.52 4.90 16.11
CA ILE A 236 22.88 3.50 16.41
C ILE A 236 24.39 3.33 16.36
N ASN A 237 25.01 3.82 15.30
CA ASN A 237 26.45 3.76 15.07
C ASN A 237 26.98 5.16 14.68
N PRO A 238 27.50 5.94 15.65
CA PRO A 238 28.02 7.28 15.38
C PRO A 238 29.19 7.31 14.39
N ASP A 239 29.84 6.18 14.13
CA ASP A 239 30.96 6.04 13.20
C ASP A 239 30.58 5.43 11.85
N CYS A 240 29.29 5.21 11.60
CA CYS A 240 28.78 4.73 10.32
C CYS A 240 29.21 5.66 9.17
N LYS A 241 30.08 5.16 8.29
CA LYS A 241 30.69 5.95 7.21
C LYS A 241 29.68 6.21 6.10
N GLU A 242 28.87 5.20 5.81
CA GLU A 242 27.79 5.19 4.84
C GLU A 242 26.79 6.30 5.16
N ALA A 243 26.32 6.37 6.42
CA ALA A 243 25.40 7.42 6.85
C ALA A 243 26.02 8.84 6.79
N LYS A 244 27.29 8.99 7.21
CA LYS A 244 28.01 10.28 7.10
C LYS A 244 28.14 10.72 5.64
N SER A 245 28.50 9.79 4.75
CA SER A 245 28.63 10.06 3.31
C SER A 245 27.27 10.39 2.68
N GLY A 246 26.23 9.63 3.00
CA GLY A 246 24.86 9.87 2.55
C GLY A 246 24.35 11.26 2.90
N LEU A 247 24.58 11.73 4.13
CA LEU A 247 24.25 13.09 4.55
C LEU A 247 25.02 14.17 3.76
N GLN A 248 26.32 13.97 3.51
CA GLN A 248 27.11 14.90 2.71
C GLN A 248 26.58 15.02 1.26
N ILE A 249 26.24 13.88 0.64
CA ILE A 249 25.66 13.86 -0.71
C ILE A 249 24.31 14.59 -0.72
N LEU A 250 23.47 14.33 0.29
CA LEU A 250 22.18 14.97 0.46
C LEU A 250 22.30 16.49 0.59
N GLU A 251 23.21 16.97 1.44
CA GLU A 251 23.47 18.40 1.63
C GLU A 251 23.93 19.07 0.34
N LYS A 252 24.83 18.42 -0.40
CA LYS A 252 25.29 18.91 -1.71
C LYS A 252 24.12 19.05 -2.69
N ARG A 253 23.25 18.05 -2.80
CA ARG A 253 22.06 18.10 -3.68
C ARG A 253 21.10 19.21 -3.28
N LEU A 254 20.84 19.38 -1.98
CA LEU A 254 19.97 20.46 -1.49
C LEU A 254 20.54 21.84 -1.82
N LYS A 255 21.85 22.02 -1.70
CA LYS A 255 22.53 23.27 -2.07
C LYS A 255 22.42 23.56 -3.57
N GLU A 256 22.62 22.54 -4.40
CA GLU A 256 22.45 22.66 -5.87
C GLU A 256 21.02 23.03 -6.23
N LEU A 257 20.02 22.40 -5.62
CA LEU A 257 18.60 22.72 -5.81
C LEU A 257 18.26 24.14 -5.37
N ALA A 258 18.76 24.58 -4.21
CA ALA A 258 18.55 25.95 -3.73
C ALA A 258 19.12 26.97 -4.73
N HIS A 259 20.35 26.76 -5.22
CA HIS A 259 20.94 27.64 -6.23
C HIS A 259 20.19 27.65 -7.56
N MET A 260 19.64 26.52 -8.00
CA MET A 260 18.80 26.48 -9.21
C MET A 260 17.51 27.29 -9.02
N LEU A 261 16.83 27.12 -7.89
CA LEU A 261 15.60 27.85 -7.57
C LEU A 261 15.84 29.36 -7.44
N GLU A 262 16.95 29.78 -6.82
CA GLU A 262 17.35 31.20 -6.75
C GLU A 262 17.58 31.79 -8.15
N ARG A 263 18.28 31.06 -9.03
CA ARG A 263 18.49 31.49 -10.43
C ARG A 263 17.18 31.63 -11.19
N GLU A 264 16.28 30.66 -11.08
CA GLU A 264 14.96 30.73 -11.73
C GLU A 264 14.13 31.90 -11.19
N TYR A 265 14.10 32.10 -9.88
CA TYR A 265 13.39 33.21 -9.26
C TYR A 265 13.92 34.58 -9.73
N THR A 266 15.25 34.74 -9.79
CA THR A 266 15.85 35.98 -10.32
C THR A 266 15.52 36.22 -11.79
N LEU A 267 15.53 35.19 -12.63
CA LEU A 267 15.18 35.28 -14.05
C LEU A 267 13.70 35.65 -14.27
N VAL A 268 12.79 35.06 -13.49
CA VAL A 268 11.36 35.38 -13.55
C VAL A 268 11.12 36.83 -13.14
N ASN A 269 11.77 37.29 -12.08
CA ASN A 269 11.65 38.67 -11.63
C ASN A 269 12.25 39.67 -12.61
N SER A 270 13.42 39.39 -13.20
CA SER A 270 14.00 40.26 -14.22
C SER A 270 13.11 40.37 -15.47
N ASN A 271 12.48 39.26 -15.88
CA ASN A 271 11.55 39.24 -17.01
C ASN A 271 10.22 39.96 -16.71
N GLN A 272 9.71 39.89 -15.47
CA GLN A 272 8.53 40.65 -15.06
C GLN A 272 8.81 42.16 -14.98
N VAL A 273 9.98 42.56 -14.47
CA VAL A 273 10.42 43.97 -14.45
C VAL A 273 10.57 44.52 -15.87
N GLN A 274 11.18 43.75 -16.78
CA GLN A 274 11.28 44.15 -18.19
C GLN A 274 9.92 44.28 -18.89
N ARG A 275 8.97 43.37 -18.62
CA ARG A 275 7.60 43.47 -19.17
C ARG A 275 6.82 44.68 -18.65
N ARG A 276 6.99 45.05 -17.37
CA ARG A 276 6.39 46.27 -16.79
C ARG A 276 7.03 47.55 -17.35
N SER A 277 8.36 47.57 -17.52
CA SER A 277 9.01 48.73 -18.16
C SER A 277 8.60 48.94 -19.62
N LEU A 278 8.26 47.86 -20.34
CA LEU A 278 7.75 47.91 -21.72
C LEU A 278 6.27 48.32 -21.79
N SER A 279 5.47 48.11 -20.75
CA SER A 279 4.08 48.59 -20.68
C SER A 279 4.01 50.08 -20.32
N ASP A 280 4.92 50.55 -19.46
CA ASP A 280 4.93 51.94 -18.97
C ASP A 280 5.59 52.91 -19.96
N SER A 281 6.32 52.41 -20.96
CA SER A 281 6.91 53.23 -22.03
C SER A 281 5.96 53.53 -23.20
N LYS A 282 4.68 53.14 -23.13
CA LYS A 282 3.67 53.38 -24.19
C LYS A 282 2.72 54.55 -23.89
N THR A 283 3.08 55.47 -23.01
CA THR A 283 2.21 56.63 -22.70
C THR A 283 3.03 57.92 -22.56
N PHE A 284 3.58 58.41 -23.67
CA PHE A 284 3.81 59.84 -23.86
C PHE A 284 3.37 60.23 -25.28
N ALA A 285 2.32 61.05 -25.32
CA ALA A 285 1.65 61.56 -26.50
C ALA A 285 2.50 62.61 -27.24
N ILE A 286 2.10 62.98 -28.46
CA ILE A 286 1.61 64.33 -28.78
C ILE A 286 0.79 64.30 -30.10
N PRO A 287 -0.27 65.14 -30.23
CA PRO A 287 -1.19 65.16 -31.37
C PRO A 287 -0.93 66.32 -32.34
N GLU A 288 -1.13 66.09 -33.64
CA GLU A 288 -1.31 67.10 -34.69
C GLU A 288 -2.22 66.49 -35.76
N ALA A 289 -3.02 67.18 -36.56
CA ALA A 289 -3.68 68.47 -36.56
C ALA A 289 -4.60 68.38 -37.79
N ILE A 290 -5.82 68.87 -37.69
CA ILE A 290 -6.81 68.86 -38.77
C ILE A 290 -6.47 69.96 -39.78
N ASN A 291 -6.50 69.65 -41.08
CA ASN A 291 -7.05 70.49 -42.17
C ASN A 291 -7.05 69.69 -43.48
N SER A 292 -8.22 69.40 -44.06
CA SER A 292 -8.86 70.12 -45.18
C SER A 292 -8.00 70.03 -46.46
N SER A 293 -8.47 69.59 -47.63
CA SER A 293 -9.78 69.75 -48.26
C SER A 293 -9.70 69.10 -49.65
N VAL A 294 -10.82 68.51 -50.13
CA VAL A 294 -11.41 68.72 -51.48
C VAL A 294 -10.56 68.19 -52.67
N ASP A 295 -11.03 67.35 -53.59
CA ASP A 295 -12.28 67.40 -54.36
C ASP A 295 -12.40 66.17 -55.28
N LYS A 296 -13.66 65.84 -55.66
CA LYS A 296 -14.16 65.39 -56.99
C LYS A 296 -13.46 64.22 -57.72
N THR A 297 -14.09 63.31 -58.43
CA THR A 297 -15.43 63.13 -59.03
C THR A 297 -15.34 61.71 -59.65
N ASP A 298 -16.26 60.78 -59.41
CA ASP A 298 -17.61 60.68 -59.95
C ASP A 298 -17.69 59.92 -61.30
N LYS A 299 -18.74 59.09 -61.40
CA LYS A 299 -19.30 58.34 -62.56
C LYS A 299 -18.69 56.96 -62.82
N THR A 300 -19.49 55.88 -62.91
CA THR A 300 -20.90 55.75 -63.34
C THR A 300 -21.53 54.52 -62.70
#